data_AF-A0A7V9Q795-F1
#
_entry.id   AF-A0A7V9Q795-F1
#
_cell.length_a   1.000
_cell.length_b   1.000
_cell.length_c   1.000
_cell.angle_alpha   90.00
_cell.angle_beta   90.00
_cell.angle_gamma   90.00
#
_symmetry.space_group_name_H-M   'P 1'
#
loop_
_entity.id
_entity.type
_entity.pdbx_description
1 polymer ?
#
loop_
_entity_poly.entity_id
_entity_poly.type
_entity_poly.pdbx_seq_one_letter_code
_entity_poly.pdbx_strand_id
1 'polypeptide(L)'
;MANRKGVFIGAYVPNDLKEKLRRRAANEHRTLSQEITRILEEAVNGRRLPPGAIDRRSPNSPSRRRTSDPLPRRRREDLPQGSESASEVKE
;
A
#
# COMPACT_ATOMS: atom_id res chain seq x y z
N MET A 1 -3.35 -22.26 23.95
CA MET A 1 -3.24 -20.80 24.17
C MET A 1 -1.84 -20.50 24.64
N ALA A 2 -1.03 -19.80 23.84
CA ALA A 2 0.34 -19.47 24.23
C ALA A 2 0.30 -18.46 25.38
N ASN A 3 0.92 -18.79 26.53
CA ASN A 3 1.21 -17.86 27.60
C ASN A 3 2.21 -16.80 27.11
N ARG A 4 1.74 -15.79 26.39
CA ARG A 4 2.57 -14.65 25.99
C ARG A 4 2.73 -13.76 27.22
N LYS A 5 3.90 -13.79 27.84
CA LYS A 5 4.28 -12.88 28.92
C LYS A 5 4.31 -11.45 28.34
N GLY A 6 3.23 -10.70 28.53
CA GLY A 6 3.15 -9.28 28.19
C GLY A 6 3.61 -8.41 29.36
N VAL A 7 4.18 -7.24 29.04
CA VAL A 7 4.49 -6.18 30.01
C VAL A 7 3.40 -5.11 29.91
N PHE A 8 2.89 -4.64 31.06
CA PHE A 8 1.93 -3.55 31.09
C PHE A 8 2.64 -2.20 30.97
N ILE A 9 2.12 -1.33 30.11
CA ILE A 9 2.64 0.03 29.89
C ILE A 9 1.62 1.01 30.44
N GLY A 10 2.01 1.81 31.43
CA GLY A 10 1.27 2.98 31.89
C GLY A 10 1.81 4.24 31.22
N ALA A 11 0.95 5.01 30.57
CA ALA A 11 1.32 6.29 29.96
C ALA A 11 0.19 7.31 30.17
N TYR A 12 0.58 8.58 30.34
CA TYR A 12 -0.39 9.67 30.30
C TYR A 12 -0.88 9.88 28.87
N VAL A 13 -2.20 9.95 28.71
CA VAL A 13 -2.84 10.21 27.42
C VAL A 13 -3.87 11.32 27.64
N PRO A 14 -3.79 12.44 26.90
CA PRO A 14 -4.81 13.48 26.96
C PRO A 14 -6.21 12.92 26.70
N ASN A 15 -7.23 13.46 27.39
CA ASN A 15 -8.60 12.94 27.32
C ASN A 15 -9.14 12.91 25.88
N ASP A 16 -8.95 13.98 25.12
CA ASP A 16 -9.41 14.07 23.73
C ASP A 16 -8.77 13.00 22.85
N LEU A 17 -7.50 12.69 23.09
CA LEU A 17 -6.78 11.65 22.35
C LEU A 17 -7.32 10.28 22.71
N LYS A 18 -7.57 10.02 24.01
CA LYS A 18 -8.15 8.76 24.49
C LYS A 18 -9.54 8.51 23.90
N GLU A 19 -10.39 9.54 23.83
CA GLU A 19 -11.71 9.44 23.20
C GLU A 19 -11.64 9.10 21.72
N LYS A 20 -10.78 9.80 20.96
CA LYS A 20 -10.56 9.52 19.53
C LYS A 20 -10.07 8.08 19.32
N LEU A 21 -9.15 7.61 20.16
CA LEU A 21 -8.62 6.25 20.11
C LEU A 21 -9.71 5.21 20.42
N ARG A 22 -10.56 5.47 21.42
CA ARG A 22 -11.69 4.61 21.76
C ARG A 22 -12.72 4.54 20.63
N ARG A 23 -13.06 5.67 20.01
CA ARG A 23 -13.99 5.72 18.87
C ARG A 23 -13.42 4.97 17.66
N ARG A 24 -12.13 5.14 17.38
CA ARG A 24 -11.45 4.39 16.32
C ARG A 24 -11.48 2.88 16.56
N ALA A 25 -11.15 2.45 17.78
CA ALA A 25 -11.19 1.04 18.15
C ALA A 25 -12.60 0.45 17.99
N ALA A 26 -13.65 1.19 18.40
CA ALA A 26 -15.04 0.77 18.24
C ALA A 26 -15.45 0.59 16.77
N ASN A 27 -15.01 1.49 15.88
CA ASN A 27 -15.28 1.40 14.44
C ASN A 27 -14.63 0.15 13.80
N GLU A 28 -13.49 -0.29 14.34
CA GLU A 28 -12.75 -1.46 13.85
C GLU A 28 -13.06 -2.73 14.65
N HIS A 29 -14.13 -2.71 15.47
CA HIS A 29 -14.58 -3.80 16.35
C HIS A 29 -13.47 -4.38 17.24
N ARG A 30 -12.60 -3.50 17.76
CA ARG A 30 -11.44 -3.85 18.61
C ARG A 30 -11.52 -3.22 19.98
N THR A 31 -10.79 -3.80 20.93
CA THR A 31 -10.56 -3.17 22.24
C THR A 31 -9.50 -2.08 22.14
N LEU A 32 -9.49 -1.14 23.09
CA LEU A 32 -8.51 -0.05 23.14
C LEU A 32 -7.07 -0.59 23.18
N SER A 33 -6.81 -1.61 24.00
CA SER A 33 -5.49 -2.24 24.08
C SER A 33 -5.06 -2.89 22.76
N GLN A 34 -5.98 -3.54 22.04
CA GLN A 34 -5.68 -4.12 20.73
C GLN A 34 -5.32 -3.05 19.70
N GLU A 35 -6.04 -1.93 19.70
CA GLU A 35 -5.76 -0.84 18.77
C GLU A 35 -4.43 -0.14 19.08
N ILE A 36 -4.10 0.05 20.36
CA ILE A 36 -2.79 0.57 20.77
C ILE A 36 -1.69 -0.38 20.33
N THR A 37 -1.81 -1.68 20.57
CA THR A 37 -0.83 -2.67 20.11
C THR A 37 -0.65 -2.61 18.59
N ARG A 38 -1.73 -2.54 17.82
CA ARG A 38 -1.68 -2.42 16.36
C ARG A 38 -0.96 -1.16 15.90
N ILE A 39 -1.22 -0.01 16.54
CA ILE A 39 -0.53 1.25 16.23
C ILE A 39 0.96 1.15 16.57
N LEU A 40 1.32 0.57 17.70
CA LEU A 40 2.72 0.37 18.09
C LEU A 40 3.43 -0.59 17.13
N GLU A 41 2.79 -1.69 16.75
CA GLU A 41 3.32 -2.61 15.75
C GLU A 41 3.52 -1.94 14.39
N GLU A 42 2.60 -1.08 13.95
CA GLU A 42 2.74 -0.30 12.71
C GLU A 42 3.84 0.77 12.82
N ALA A 43 4.02 1.39 13.99
CA ALA A 43 5.06 2.38 14.19
C ALA A 43 6.46 1.76 14.14
N VAL A 44 6.62 0.54 14.69
CA VAL A 44 7.90 -0.18 14.71
C VAL A 44 8.18 -0.88 13.38
N ASN A 45 7.21 -1.60 12.83
CA ASN A 45 7.41 -2.42 11.63
C ASN A 45 7.09 -1.67 10.32
N GLY A 46 6.65 -0.42 10.41
CA GLY A 46 6.07 0.32 9.31
C GLY A 46 4.62 -0.06 9.03
N ARG A 47 3.97 0.73 8.19
CA ARG A 47 2.56 0.55 7.83
C ARG A 47 2.39 -0.73 7.04
N ARG A 48 2.02 -1.83 7.71
CA ARG A 48 1.71 -3.08 7.03
C ARG A 48 0.49 -2.88 6.15
N LEU A 49 0.63 -3.27 4.89
CA LEU A 49 -0.53 -3.41 4.02
C LEU A 49 -1.48 -4.45 4.63
N PRO A 50 -2.81 -4.28 4.46
CA PRO A 50 -3.77 -5.25 4.96
C PRO A 50 -3.42 -6.66 4.47
N PRO A 51 -3.76 -7.71 5.23
CA PRO A 51 -3.47 -9.08 4.81
C PRO A 51 -4.07 -9.33 3.41
N GLY A 52 -3.21 -9.76 2.48
CA GLY A 52 -3.56 -9.96 1.05
C GLY A 52 -3.29 -8.75 0.13
N ALA A 53 -2.88 -7.60 0.67
CA ALA A 53 -2.52 -6.43 -0.14
C ALA A 53 -1.03 -6.43 -0.50
N ILE A 54 -0.77 -6.26 -1.80
CA ILE A 54 0.56 -6.17 -2.38
C ILE A 54 1.15 -4.80 -2.08
N ASP A 55 2.36 -4.76 -1.52
CA ASP A 55 3.11 -3.50 -1.39
C ASP A 55 3.48 -2.97 -2.78
N ARG A 56 2.94 -1.78 -3.11
CA ARG A 56 3.11 -1.09 -4.40
C ARG A 56 4.05 0.10 -4.31
N ARG A 57 4.65 0.34 -3.15
CA ARG A 57 5.58 1.45 -2.90
C ARG A 57 7.04 1.05 -3.13
N SER A 58 7.31 -0.24 -3.27
CA SER A 58 8.64 -0.75 -3.57
C SER A 58 8.95 -0.57 -5.07
N PRO A 59 10.19 -0.22 -5.44
CA PRO A 59 10.59 -0.14 -6.85
C PRO A 59 10.39 -1.46 -7.61
N ASN A 60 10.34 -2.60 -6.90
CA ASN A 60 10.15 -3.93 -7.48
C ASN A 60 8.71 -4.46 -7.35
N SER A 61 7.74 -3.58 -7.10
CA SER A 61 6.34 -3.99 -6.98
C SER A 61 5.78 -4.54 -8.29
N PRO A 62 5.01 -5.64 -8.26
CA PRO A 62 4.46 -6.23 -9.47
C PRO A 62 3.48 -5.27 -10.15
N SER A 63 3.50 -5.27 -11.48
CA SER A 63 2.64 -4.41 -12.31
C SER A 63 1.17 -4.63 -11.99
N ARG A 64 0.38 -3.54 -12.00
CA ARG A 64 -1.07 -3.61 -11.92
C ARG A 64 -1.68 -4.24 -13.17
N ARG A 65 -0.95 -4.22 -14.30
CA ARG A 65 -1.41 -4.83 -15.56
C ARG A 65 -1.38 -6.34 -15.43
N ARG A 66 -2.46 -6.99 -15.85
CA ARG A 66 -2.49 -8.45 -16.04
C ARG A 66 -1.69 -8.79 -17.29
N THR A 67 -1.14 -10.00 -17.34
CA THR A 67 -0.47 -10.52 -18.55
C THR A 67 -1.41 -10.55 -19.76
N SER A 68 -2.72 -10.62 -19.52
CA SER A 68 -3.77 -10.56 -20.54
C SER A 68 -4.11 -9.14 -21.02
N ASP A 69 -3.62 -8.09 -20.35
CA ASP A 69 -3.96 -6.73 -20.75
C ASP A 69 -3.22 -6.37 -22.05
N PRO A 70 -3.93 -5.81 -23.06
CA PRO A 70 -3.30 -5.39 -24.31
C PRO A 70 -2.28 -4.29 -24.05
N LEU A 71 -1.11 -4.39 -24.70
CA LEU A 71 -0.06 -3.37 -24.59
C LEU A 71 -0.61 -1.99 -24.97
N PRO A 72 -0.11 -0.90 -24.35
CA PRO A 72 -0.45 0.45 -24.77
C PRO A 72 -0.19 0.60 -26.27
N ARG A 73 -1.14 1.19 -26.99
CA ARG A 73 -0.90 1.56 -28.40
C ARG A 73 0.27 2.54 -28.44
N ARG A 74 1.25 2.25 -29.30
CA ARG A 74 2.34 3.18 -29.59
C ARG A 74 1.73 4.49 -30.07
N ARG A 75 2.08 5.60 -29.44
CA ARG A 75 1.65 6.92 -29.87
C ARG A 75 2.56 7.41 -31.01
N ARG A 76 2.14 8.44 -31.73
CA ARG A 76 2.89 8.97 -32.88
C ARG A 76 4.27 9.49 -32.46
N GLU A 77 4.36 9.99 -31.23
CA GLU A 77 5.56 10.45 -30.54
C GLU A 77 6.53 9.32 -30.11
N ASP A 78 6.08 8.07 -30.06
CA ASP A 78 6.92 6.90 -29.74
C ASP A 78 7.59 6.31 -31.00
N LEU A 79 7.25 6.79 -32.20
CA LEU A 79 7.96 6.42 -33.41
C LEU A 79 9.28 7.20 -33.46
N PRO A 80 10.42 6.54 -33.78
CA PRO A 80 11.64 7.26 -34.08
C PRO A 80 11.36 8.22 -35.23
N GLN A 81 11.59 9.52 -35.01
CA GLN A 81 11.53 10.54 -36.05
C GLN A 81 12.59 10.21 -37.11
N GLY A 82 12.21 9.44 -38.13
CA GLY A 82 13.16 8.97 -39.14
C GLY A 82 12.69 7.86 -40.07
N SER A 83 11.47 7.31 -39.91
CA SER A 83 10.94 6.32 -40.86
C SER A 83 10.05 6.93 -41.95
N GLU A 84 10.29 8.18 -42.35
CA GLU A 84 9.71 8.81 -43.54
C GLU A 84 10.76 8.87 -44.66
N SER A 85 11.07 7.73 -45.28
CA SER A 85 11.62 7.69 -46.66
C SER A 85 11.87 6.25 -47.12
N ALA A 86 10.82 5.54 -47.52
CA ALA A 86 10.97 4.37 -48.40
C ALA A 86 9.60 3.99 -49.00
N SER A 87 9.05 4.90 -49.80
CA SER A 87 8.04 4.56 -50.79
C SER A 87 8.50 5.13 -52.13
N GLU A 88 9.49 4.45 -52.73
CA GLU A 88 9.87 4.67 -54.11
C GLU A 88 9.01 3.74 -54.98
N VAL A 89 8.05 4.37 -55.66
CA VAL A 89 7.24 3.81 -56.73
C VAL A 89 8.03 3.99 -58.03
N LYS A 90 8.30 2.89 -58.73
CA LYS A 90 8.68 2.76 -60.15
C LYS A 90 8.86 1.26 -60.43
N GLU A 91 8.37 0.64 -61.48
CA GLU A 91 7.48 0.92 -62.61
C GLU A 91 7.00 -0.46 -63.09
#